data_AF-A0A0F3GYR8-F1
#
_entry.id   AF-A0A0F3GYR8-F1
#
_cell.length_a   1.000
_cell.length_b   1.000
_cell.length_c   1.000
_cell.angle_alpha   90.00
_cell.angle_beta   90.00
_cell.angle_gamma   90.00
#
_symmetry.space_group_name_H-M   'P 1'
#
loop_
_entity.id
_entity.type
_entity.pdbx_description
1 polymer ?
#
loop_
_entity_poly.entity_id
_entity_poly.type
_entity_poly.pdbx_seq_one_letter_code
_entity_poly.pdbx_strand_id
1 'polypeptide(L)'
;MDKAMAFVLKLLRERAEVIVSVTVVAILGVMLLPLPPILLDLLLSISIALAVVIIITSVYVQKPLDFSVFPTLLLITTLYRLALNIATTRLVLLKGHEGIDSAGTVIMSFGNFVVGGNYAVGLIIFLILVIVNFVVITKGSGRIAEVAARFTLDAMPGKQMAIDADLNAGLINEKDARRRRETISQEADFYGAMDGASKFVRGDAIAGLIITGINIVGGLIIGVLQRDMAIVDALKTYTILTVGDGLVTQIPALLISTAAGIVVSRAGKDSDMGQDIAQQVLINPKALFTTSGILFALALVPGLPHLPFILIAASAGGFAYLVSSTTKKDAAT
;
A
#
# COMPACT_ATOMS: atom_id res chain seq x y z
N MET A 1 26.80 4.69 21.24
CA MET A 1 25.63 4.39 20.38
C MET A 1 24.97 3.08 20.77
N ASP A 2 25.71 1.97 20.93
CA ASP A 2 25.12 0.64 21.20
C ASP A 2 24.33 0.53 22.50
N LYS A 3 24.77 1.19 23.60
CA LYS A 3 24.02 1.17 24.87
C LYS A 3 22.72 1.98 24.81
N ALA A 4 22.68 3.07 24.04
CA ALA A 4 21.47 3.87 23.84
C ALA A 4 20.48 3.14 22.94
N MET A 5 20.96 2.51 21.87
CA MET A 5 20.14 1.66 21.00
C MET A 5 19.59 0.45 21.76
N ALA A 6 20.41 -0.24 22.56
CA ALA A 6 19.99 -1.36 23.39
C ALA A 6 19.01 -0.92 24.49
N PHE A 7 19.18 0.27 25.07
CA PHE A 7 18.24 0.83 26.03
C PHE A 7 16.90 1.18 25.39
N VAL A 8 16.90 1.82 24.22
CA VAL A 8 15.70 2.12 23.45
C VAL A 8 14.98 0.83 23.04
N LEU A 9 15.70 -0.18 22.55
CA LEU A 9 15.14 -1.49 22.20
C LEU A 9 14.56 -2.22 23.43
N LYS A 10 15.24 -2.15 24.58
CA LYS A 10 14.75 -2.74 25.83
C LYS A 10 13.49 -2.03 26.34
N LEU A 11 13.48 -0.70 26.31
CA LEU A 11 12.32 0.11 26.69
C LEU A 11 11.12 -0.10 25.74
N LEU A 12 11.39 -0.20 24.44
CA LEU A 12 10.38 -0.52 23.41
C LEU A 12 9.75 -1.89 23.66
N ARG A 13 10.55 -2.87 24.07
CA ARG A 13 10.09 -4.25 24.31
C ARG A 13 9.35 -4.41 25.64
N GLU A 14 9.82 -3.76 26.71
CA GLU A 14 9.21 -3.86 28.05
C GLU A 14 7.97 -2.97 28.22
N ARG A 15 7.77 -1.94 27.37
CA ARG A 15 6.60 -1.03 27.43
C ARG A 15 5.80 -0.96 26.14
N ALA A 16 5.84 -2.01 25.32
CA ALA A 16 5.16 -2.05 24.02
C ALA A 16 3.67 -1.68 24.10
N GLU A 17 2.95 -2.18 25.11
CA GLU A 17 1.52 -1.86 25.32
C GLU A 17 1.30 -0.36 25.58
N VAL A 18 2.09 0.23 26.48
CA VAL A 18 2.03 1.67 26.79
C VAL A 18 2.36 2.48 25.54
N ILE A 19 3.33 2.05 24.75
CA ILE A 19 3.74 2.74 23.52
C ILE A 19 2.61 2.73 22.49
N VAL A 20 1.94 1.59 22.29
CA VAL A 20 0.78 1.49 21.39
C VAL A 20 -0.35 2.39 21.87
N SER A 21 -0.72 2.34 23.16
CA SER A 21 -1.78 3.19 23.72
C SER A 21 -1.46 4.67 23.60
N VAL A 22 -0.24 5.08 23.95
CA VAL A 22 0.22 6.48 23.81
C VAL A 22 0.23 6.91 22.35
N THR A 23 0.61 6.02 21.43
CA THR A 23 0.58 6.31 19.98
C THR A 23 -0.83 6.57 19.51
N VAL A 24 -1.81 5.74 19.88
CA VAL A 24 -3.22 5.94 19.51
C VAL A 24 -3.75 7.27 20.06
N VAL A 25 -3.46 7.58 21.33
CA VAL A 25 -3.84 8.87 21.94
C VAL A 25 -3.15 10.04 21.23
N ALA A 26 -1.88 9.90 20.86
CA ALA A 26 -1.14 10.92 20.11
C ALA A 26 -1.75 11.15 18.72
N ILE A 27 -2.17 10.09 18.02
CA ILE A 27 -2.89 10.19 16.73
C ILE A 27 -4.18 10.99 16.88
N LEU A 28 -4.97 10.73 17.93
CA LEU A 28 -6.16 11.53 18.22
C LEU A 28 -5.81 12.99 18.58
N GLY A 29 -4.70 13.20 19.29
CA GLY A 29 -4.16 14.52 19.59
C GLY A 29 -3.82 15.34 18.34
N VAL A 30 -3.21 14.70 17.32
CA VAL A 30 -2.92 15.31 16.01
C VAL A 30 -4.19 15.83 15.33
N MET A 31 -5.31 15.12 15.48
CA MET A 31 -6.59 15.53 14.91
C MET A 31 -7.17 16.78 15.61
N LEU A 32 -6.90 16.97 16.90
CA LEU A 32 -7.48 18.07 17.69
C LEU A 32 -6.57 19.30 17.73
N LEU A 33 -5.26 19.12 17.85
CA LEU A 33 -4.31 20.21 18.09
C LEU A 33 -3.76 20.80 16.78
N PRO A 34 -3.59 22.13 16.68
CA PRO A 34 -2.90 22.73 15.55
C PRO A 34 -1.40 22.36 15.59
N LEU A 35 -0.89 21.81 14.50
CA LEU A 35 0.52 21.42 14.39
C LEU A 35 1.32 22.43 13.57
N PRO A 36 2.60 22.68 13.94
CA PRO A 36 3.49 23.46 13.11
C PRO A 36 3.84 22.69 11.82
N PRO A 37 4.09 23.38 10.69
CA PRO A 37 4.39 22.74 9.39
C PRO A 37 5.54 21.73 9.45
N ILE A 38 6.60 22.03 10.20
CA ILE A 38 7.78 21.15 10.34
C ILE A 38 7.41 19.79 10.97
N LEU A 39 6.54 19.80 11.98
CA LEU A 39 6.10 18.56 12.63
C LEU A 39 5.18 17.77 11.70
N LEU A 40 4.34 18.46 10.92
CA LEU A 40 3.49 17.83 9.92
C LEU A 40 4.35 17.14 8.84
N ASP A 41 5.37 17.82 8.30
CA ASP A 41 6.30 17.26 7.31
C ASP A 41 7.01 16.00 7.83
N LEU A 42 7.43 16.01 9.10
CA LEU A 42 8.01 14.84 9.77
C LEU A 42 7.00 13.68 9.84
N LEU A 43 5.78 13.96 10.29
CA LEU A 43 4.74 12.94 10.43
C LEU A 43 4.31 12.36 9.06
N LEU A 44 4.17 13.20 8.03
CA LEU A 44 3.87 12.76 6.67
C LEU A 44 5.00 11.88 6.11
N SER A 45 6.25 12.26 6.37
CA SER A 45 7.42 11.48 5.97
C SER A 45 7.48 10.12 6.68
N ILE A 46 7.13 10.07 7.97
CA ILE A 46 6.97 8.82 8.73
C ILE A 46 5.85 7.95 8.14
N SER A 47 4.74 8.55 7.70
CA SER A 47 3.64 7.82 7.05
C SER A 47 4.10 7.12 5.76
N ILE A 48 4.85 7.83 4.91
CA ILE A 48 5.42 7.27 3.68
C ILE A 48 6.43 6.17 4.01
N ALA A 49 7.36 6.42 4.94
CA ALA A 49 8.36 5.43 5.34
C ALA A 49 7.71 4.15 5.89
N LEU A 50 6.68 4.29 6.74
CA LEU A 50 5.95 3.17 7.30
C LEU A 50 5.23 2.36 6.21
N ALA A 51 4.61 3.03 5.24
CA ALA A 51 3.96 2.36 4.12
C ALA A 51 4.95 1.59 3.24
N VAL A 52 6.16 2.14 3.01
CA VAL A 52 7.25 1.46 2.30
C VAL A 52 7.74 0.24 3.10
N VAL A 53 7.93 0.36 4.41
CA VAL A 53 8.32 -0.77 5.26
C VAL A 53 7.25 -1.86 5.23
N ILE A 54 5.98 -1.50 5.30
CA ILE A 54 4.86 -2.45 5.26
C ILE A 54 4.84 -3.23 3.95
N ILE A 55 4.89 -2.55 2.79
CA ILE A 55 4.86 -3.24 1.48
C ILE A 55 6.10 -4.13 1.28
N ILE A 56 7.28 -3.68 1.66
CA ILE A 56 8.51 -4.48 1.54
C ILE A 56 8.41 -5.72 2.44
N THR A 57 7.95 -5.55 3.68
CA THR A 57 7.74 -6.67 4.61
C THR A 57 6.75 -7.68 4.03
N SER A 58 5.63 -7.21 3.48
CA SER A 58 4.63 -8.05 2.81
C SER A 58 5.17 -8.87 1.64
N VAL A 59 6.16 -8.35 0.90
CA VAL A 59 6.82 -9.09 -0.19
C VAL A 59 7.68 -10.24 0.36
N TYR A 60 8.41 -10.02 1.45
CA TYR A 60 9.32 -11.02 2.04
C TYR A 60 8.66 -12.06 2.96
N VAL A 61 7.45 -11.79 3.44
CA VAL A 61 6.68 -12.71 4.28
C VAL A 61 6.35 -13.98 3.51
N GLN A 62 6.74 -15.16 4.01
CA GLN A 62 6.49 -16.43 3.31
C GLN A 62 5.05 -16.88 3.53
N LYS A 63 4.60 -16.93 4.78
CA LYS A 63 3.24 -17.32 5.15
C LYS A 63 2.47 -16.14 5.72
N PRO A 64 1.16 -15.99 5.45
CA PRO A 64 0.36 -14.89 6.00
C PRO A 64 0.47 -14.74 7.53
N LEU A 65 0.55 -15.85 8.26
CA LEU A 65 0.68 -15.86 9.72
C LEU A 65 2.04 -15.35 10.24
N ASP A 66 3.10 -15.35 9.43
CA ASP A 66 4.39 -14.77 9.83
C ASP A 66 4.26 -13.25 10.04
N PHE A 67 3.23 -12.63 9.44
CA PHE A 67 2.86 -11.24 9.65
C PHE A 67 1.51 -11.09 10.35
N SER A 68 1.26 -11.87 11.40
CA SER A 68 -0.02 -11.89 12.14
C SER A 68 -0.48 -10.54 12.71
N VAL A 69 0.45 -9.61 12.96
CA VAL A 69 0.15 -8.25 13.47
C VAL A 69 -0.37 -7.30 12.37
N PHE A 70 -0.28 -7.69 11.10
CA PHE A 70 -0.63 -6.85 9.96
C PHE A 70 -2.04 -6.22 10.01
N PRO A 71 -3.13 -6.94 10.37
CA PRO A 71 -4.46 -6.33 10.42
C PRO A 71 -4.55 -5.19 11.43
N THR A 72 -3.86 -5.32 12.57
CA THR A 72 -3.80 -4.27 13.60
C THR A 72 -2.97 -3.09 13.12
N LEU A 73 -1.85 -3.34 12.43
CA LEU A 73 -1.06 -2.27 11.80
C LEU A 73 -1.86 -1.52 10.73
N LEU A 74 -2.65 -2.21 9.92
CA LEU A 74 -3.56 -1.57 8.96
C LEU A 74 -4.51 -0.59 9.67
N LEU A 75 -5.13 -1.01 10.78
CA LEU A 75 -6.03 -0.15 11.53
C LEU A 75 -5.32 1.11 12.07
N ILE A 76 -4.17 0.93 12.73
CA ILE A 76 -3.41 2.04 13.33
C ILE A 76 -2.88 2.99 12.24
N THR A 77 -2.31 2.45 11.15
CA THR A 77 -1.79 3.27 10.04
C THR A 77 -2.90 4.02 9.31
N THR A 78 -4.09 3.42 9.18
CA THR A 78 -5.24 4.09 8.59
C THR A 78 -5.73 5.22 9.48
N LEU A 79 -5.85 4.99 10.80
CA LEU A 79 -6.21 6.05 11.75
C LEU A 79 -5.18 7.19 11.74
N TYR A 80 -3.89 6.85 11.70
CA TYR A 80 -2.81 7.82 11.58
C TYR A 80 -2.95 8.67 10.31
N ARG A 81 -3.19 8.03 9.16
CA ARG A 81 -3.38 8.71 7.88
C ARG A 81 -4.60 9.64 7.91
N LEU A 82 -5.72 9.20 8.48
CA LEU A 82 -6.91 10.03 8.63
C LEU A 82 -6.65 11.25 9.52
N ALA A 83 -5.95 11.07 10.65
CA ALA A 83 -5.59 12.17 11.53
C ALA A 83 -4.66 13.18 10.84
N LEU A 84 -3.68 12.70 10.06
CA LEU A 84 -2.82 13.57 9.27
C LEU A 84 -3.59 14.32 8.19
N ASN A 85 -4.51 13.66 7.47
CA ASN A 85 -5.34 14.29 6.44
C ASN A 85 -6.20 15.43 7.03
N ILE A 86 -6.72 15.26 8.24
CA ILE A 86 -7.44 16.32 8.95
C ILE A 86 -6.50 17.47 9.36
N ALA A 87 -5.32 17.14 9.86
CA ALA A 87 -4.32 18.14 10.27
C ALA A 87 -3.77 18.94 9.07
N THR A 88 -3.51 18.27 7.94
CA THR A 88 -3.05 18.89 6.70
C THR A 88 -4.14 19.78 6.10
N THR A 89 -5.38 19.31 6.02
CA THR A 89 -6.55 20.12 5.61
C THR A 89 -6.68 21.38 6.43
N ARG A 90 -6.59 21.27 7.77
CA ARG A 90 -6.65 22.45 8.64
C ARG A 90 -5.53 23.43 8.29
N LEU A 91 -4.31 22.95 8.11
CA LEU A 91 -3.16 23.80 7.78
C LEU A 91 -3.34 24.49 6.42
N VAL A 92 -3.79 23.75 5.40
CA VAL A 92 -4.07 24.27 4.05
C VAL A 92 -5.17 25.34 4.10
N LEU A 93 -6.29 25.09 4.79
CA LEU A 93 -7.40 26.04 4.88
C LEU A 93 -7.04 27.29 5.69
N LEU A 94 -6.30 27.13 6.80
CA LEU A 94 -5.94 28.25 7.67
C LEU A 94 -4.82 29.10 7.10
N LYS A 95 -3.77 28.49 6.55
CA LYS A 95 -2.55 29.19 6.15
C LYS A 95 -2.34 29.30 4.64
N GLY A 96 -3.12 28.58 3.81
CA GLY A 96 -2.94 28.58 2.36
C GLY A 96 -2.97 29.97 1.71
N HIS A 97 -3.66 30.94 2.32
CA HIS A 97 -3.67 32.33 1.86
C HIS A 97 -2.32 33.07 2.03
N GLU A 98 -1.44 32.60 2.91
CA GLU A 98 -0.08 33.14 3.11
C GLU A 98 0.89 32.70 1.99
N GLY A 99 0.46 31.78 1.11
CA GLY A 99 1.23 31.27 -0.01
C GLY A 99 1.43 29.75 0.03
N ILE A 100 2.07 29.21 -1.00
CA ILE A 100 2.26 27.75 -1.18
C ILE A 100 3.24 27.19 -0.12
N ASP A 101 4.12 28.03 0.43
CA ASP A 101 5.13 27.62 1.43
C ASP A 101 4.59 27.41 2.85
N SER A 102 3.34 27.83 3.08
CA SER A 102 2.73 27.87 4.40
C SER A 102 2.22 26.51 4.91
N ALA A 103 2.00 25.55 4.00
CA ALA A 103 1.36 24.26 4.29
C ALA A 103 2.36 23.11 4.58
N GLY A 104 3.67 23.38 4.58
CA GLY A 104 4.72 22.38 4.76
C GLY A 104 5.46 22.08 3.45
N THR A 105 6.75 21.77 3.58
CA THR A 105 7.65 21.53 2.46
C THR A 105 7.29 20.25 1.71
N VAL A 106 6.80 19.22 2.40
CA VAL A 106 6.42 17.94 1.76
C VAL A 106 5.21 18.17 0.84
N ILE A 107 4.13 18.79 1.35
CA ILE A 107 2.92 19.07 0.58
C ILE A 107 3.24 19.92 -0.66
N MET A 108 3.98 21.01 -0.46
CA MET A 108 4.41 21.88 -1.56
C MET A 108 5.21 21.12 -2.62
N SER A 109 6.18 20.30 -2.20
CA SER A 109 7.05 19.56 -3.13
C SER A 109 6.25 18.59 -3.99
N PHE A 110 5.32 17.84 -3.38
CA PHE A 110 4.45 16.92 -4.12
C PHE A 110 3.46 17.65 -5.03
N GLY A 111 2.90 18.77 -4.58
CA GLY A 111 2.00 19.60 -5.40
C GLY A 111 2.70 20.14 -6.65
N ASN A 112 3.90 20.71 -6.48
CA ASN A 112 4.69 21.24 -7.58
C ASN A 112 5.18 20.15 -8.54
N PHE A 113 5.53 18.97 -8.03
CA PHE A 113 5.96 17.83 -8.84
C PHE A 113 4.91 17.41 -9.87
N VAL A 114 3.63 17.36 -9.48
CA VAL A 114 2.55 16.94 -10.39
C VAL A 114 2.04 18.08 -11.26
N VAL A 115 2.04 19.31 -10.73
CA VAL A 115 1.53 20.47 -11.46
C VAL A 115 2.47 20.91 -12.58
N GLY A 116 3.79 20.76 -12.42
CA GLY A 116 4.76 21.01 -13.50
C GLY A 116 4.68 22.42 -14.11
N GLY A 117 4.16 23.39 -13.36
CA GLY A 117 3.93 24.77 -13.81
C GLY A 117 2.56 25.04 -14.46
N ASN A 118 1.75 24.02 -14.77
CA ASN A 118 0.40 24.18 -15.31
C ASN A 118 -0.65 23.58 -14.35
N TYR A 119 -1.28 24.44 -13.56
CA TYR A 119 -2.24 24.06 -12.52
C TYR A 119 -3.48 23.32 -13.07
N ALA A 120 -3.92 23.63 -14.28
CA ALA A 120 -5.04 22.94 -14.91
C ALA A 120 -4.67 21.49 -15.26
N VAL A 121 -3.50 21.28 -15.86
CA VAL A 121 -2.97 19.93 -16.14
C VAL A 121 -2.72 19.16 -14.85
N GLY A 122 -2.14 19.80 -13.84
CA GLY A 122 -1.92 19.21 -12.52
C GLY A 122 -3.21 18.73 -11.86
N LEU A 123 -4.28 19.53 -11.92
CA LEU A 123 -5.59 19.15 -11.40
C LEU A 123 -6.17 17.94 -12.15
N ILE A 124 -6.05 17.89 -13.49
CA ILE A 124 -6.51 16.76 -14.29
C ILE A 124 -5.74 15.48 -13.94
N ILE A 125 -4.41 15.55 -13.89
CA ILE A 125 -3.57 14.40 -13.53
C ILE A 125 -3.92 13.92 -12.13
N PHE A 126 -4.09 14.85 -11.18
CA PHE A 126 -4.49 14.53 -9.82
C PHE A 126 -5.85 13.82 -9.78
N LEU A 127 -6.87 14.32 -10.47
CA LEU A 127 -8.18 13.65 -10.55
C LEU A 127 -8.07 12.24 -11.13
N ILE A 128 -7.23 12.04 -12.15
CA ILE A 128 -6.97 10.70 -12.71
C ILE A 128 -6.33 9.79 -11.65
N LEU A 129 -5.29 10.26 -10.95
CA LEU A 129 -4.62 9.50 -9.89
C LEU A 129 -5.57 9.12 -8.77
N VAL A 130 -6.40 10.08 -8.34
CA VAL A 130 -7.45 9.91 -7.34
C VAL A 130 -8.43 8.81 -7.76
N ILE A 131 -8.93 8.87 -9.01
CA ILE A 131 -9.87 7.88 -9.56
C ILE A 131 -9.23 6.50 -9.63
N VAL A 132 -8.00 6.39 -10.15
CA VAL A 132 -7.28 5.12 -10.25
C VAL A 132 -7.03 4.53 -8.86
N ASN A 133 -6.58 5.35 -7.90
CA ASN A 133 -6.33 4.92 -6.54
C ASN A 133 -7.60 4.37 -5.87
N PHE A 134 -8.73 5.06 -5.99
CA PHE A 134 -9.97 4.64 -5.35
C PHE A 134 -10.65 3.47 -6.10
N VAL A 135 -10.91 3.64 -7.39
CA VAL A 135 -11.75 2.73 -8.19
C VAL A 135 -11.02 1.44 -8.52
N VAL A 136 -9.73 1.51 -8.86
CA VAL A 136 -8.96 0.34 -9.27
C VAL A 136 -8.29 -0.29 -8.07
N ILE A 137 -7.52 0.50 -7.32
CA ILE A 137 -6.57 -0.07 -6.33
C ILE A 137 -7.28 -0.37 -5.01
N THR A 138 -7.90 0.63 -4.38
CA THR A 138 -8.55 0.45 -3.08
C THR A 138 -9.75 -0.49 -3.18
N LYS A 139 -10.66 -0.26 -4.13
CA LYS A 139 -11.81 -1.15 -4.37
C LYS A 139 -11.41 -2.53 -4.88
N GLY A 140 -10.32 -2.64 -5.64
CA GLY A 140 -9.81 -3.93 -6.13
C GLY A 140 -9.21 -4.73 -5.00
N SER A 141 -8.27 -4.15 -4.26
CA SER A 141 -7.62 -4.79 -3.12
C SER A 141 -8.60 -5.14 -2.01
N GLY A 142 -9.57 -4.27 -1.71
CA GLY A 142 -10.61 -4.56 -0.72
C GLY A 142 -11.45 -5.79 -1.12
N ARG A 143 -11.82 -5.91 -2.40
CA ARG A 143 -12.54 -7.10 -2.89
C ARG A 143 -11.69 -8.37 -2.84
N ILE A 144 -10.41 -8.29 -3.20
CA ILE A 144 -9.50 -9.43 -3.09
C ILE A 144 -9.38 -9.86 -1.64
N ALA A 145 -9.19 -8.92 -0.71
CA ALA A 145 -9.07 -9.19 0.72
C ALA A 145 -10.35 -9.81 1.30
N GLU A 146 -11.52 -9.22 1.03
CA GLU A 146 -12.83 -9.70 1.50
C GLU A 146 -13.12 -11.13 0.99
N VAL A 147 -12.96 -11.35 -0.31
CA VAL A 147 -13.28 -12.64 -0.93
C VAL A 147 -12.34 -13.74 -0.45
N ALA A 148 -11.03 -13.47 -0.39
CA ALA A 148 -10.06 -14.45 0.08
C ALA A 148 -10.19 -14.73 1.58
N ALA A 149 -10.46 -13.71 2.41
CA ALA A 149 -10.74 -13.91 3.82
C ALA A 149 -11.99 -14.79 4.00
N ARG A 150 -13.08 -14.48 3.30
CA ARG A 150 -14.33 -15.24 3.39
C ARG A 150 -14.16 -16.69 2.95
N PHE A 151 -13.56 -16.94 1.78
CA PHE A 151 -13.34 -18.31 1.33
C PHE A 151 -12.40 -19.10 2.25
N THR A 152 -11.39 -18.44 2.81
CA THR A 152 -10.49 -19.10 3.76
C THR A 152 -11.20 -19.43 5.07
N LEU A 153 -12.07 -18.54 5.56
CA LEU A 153 -12.90 -18.77 6.75
C LEU A 153 -13.94 -19.88 6.52
N ASP A 154 -14.60 -19.88 5.36
CA ASP A 154 -15.58 -20.91 4.98
C ASP A 154 -14.94 -22.31 4.87
N ALA A 155 -13.64 -22.38 4.58
CA ALA A 155 -12.88 -23.63 4.51
C ALA A 155 -12.46 -24.19 5.89
N MET A 156 -12.57 -23.42 6.98
CA MET A 156 -12.08 -23.83 8.31
C MET A 156 -12.74 -25.08 8.87
N PRO A 157 -14.08 -25.25 8.80
CA PRO A 157 -14.72 -26.49 9.26
C PRO A 157 -14.20 -27.71 8.51
N GLY A 158 -13.97 -27.59 7.19
CA GLY A 158 -13.40 -28.66 6.38
C GLY A 158 -11.98 -29.04 6.82
N LYS A 159 -11.14 -28.05 7.11
CA LYS A 159 -9.79 -28.29 7.66
C LYS A 159 -9.85 -28.94 9.06
N GLN A 160 -10.78 -28.54 9.92
CA GLN A 160 -10.96 -29.17 11.24
C GLN A 160 -11.43 -30.62 11.14
N MET A 161 -12.43 -30.89 10.28
CA MET A 161 -12.92 -32.25 10.03
C MET A 161 -11.82 -33.15 9.44
N ALA A 162 -10.94 -32.62 8.61
CA ALA A 162 -9.78 -33.35 8.09
C ALA A 162 -8.80 -33.74 9.21
N ILE A 163 -8.55 -32.85 10.18
CA ILE A 163 -7.73 -33.19 11.37
C ILE A 163 -8.39 -34.28 12.20
N ASP A 164 -9.71 -34.20 12.40
CA ASP A 164 -10.46 -35.20 13.16
C ASP A 164 -10.44 -36.55 12.46
N ALA A 165 -10.56 -36.57 11.13
CA ALA A 165 -10.43 -37.78 10.32
C ALA A 165 -9.02 -38.37 10.40
N ASP A 166 -7.98 -37.56 10.28
CA ASP A 166 -6.58 -38.00 10.40
C ASP A 166 -6.28 -38.58 11.80
N LEU A 167 -6.81 -37.96 12.86
CA LEU A 167 -6.64 -38.41 14.25
C LEU A 167 -7.37 -39.74 14.47
N ASN A 168 -8.62 -39.85 14.01
CA ASN A 168 -9.42 -41.07 14.11
C ASN A 168 -8.84 -42.22 13.27
N ALA A 169 -8.20 -41.91 12.14
CA ALA A 169 -7.48 -42.88 11.31
C ALA A 169 -6.10 -43.27 11.89
N GLY A 170 -5.65 -42.63 12.96
CA GLY A 170 -4.34 -42.87 13.58
C GLY A 170 -3.15 -42.36 12.75
N LEU A 171 -3.37 -41.50 11.75
CA LEU A 171 -2.31 -40.88 10.94
C LEU A 171 -1.54 -39.80 11.72
N ILE A 172 -2.18 -39.18 12.71
CA ILE A 172 -1.59 -38.17 13.60
C ILE A 172 -1.94 -38.48 15.06
N ASN A 173 -1.17 -37.92 15.99
CA ASN A 173 -1.44 -38.01 17.43
C ASN A 173 -2.20 -36.76 17.96
N GLU A 174 -2.67 -36.82 19.20
CA GLU A 174 -3.38 -35.70 19.88
C GLU A 174 -2.57 -34.40 19.94
N LYS A 175 -1.24 -34.47 20.12
CA LYS A 175 -0.39 -33.27 20.18
C LYS A 175 -0.33 -32.58 18.82
N ASP A 176 -0.20 -33.35 17.75
CA ASP A 176 -0.18 -32.85 16.38
C ASP A 176 -1.56 -32.29 15.99
N ALA A 177 -2.64 -32.98 16.34
CA ALA A 177 -4.00 -32.51 16.13
C ALA A 177 -4.25 -31.17 16.83
N ARG A 178 -3.83 -31.04 18.10
CA ARG A 178 -3.94 -29.78 18.87
C ARG A 178 -3.14 -28.65 18.22
N ARG A 179 -1.90 -28.90 17.80
CA ARG A 179 -1.06 -27.90 17.11
C ARG A 179 -1.70 -27.43 15.79
N ARG A 180 -2.21 -28.35 14.97
CA ARG A 180 -2.89 -28.00 13.71
C ARG A 180 -4.17 -27.20 13.96
N ARG A 181 -4.98 -27.56 14.97
CA ARG A 181 -6.18 -26.78 15.36
C ARG A 181 -5.81 -25.37 15.83
N GLU A 182 -4.71 -25.21 16.57
CA GLU A 182 -4.22 -23.88 16.97
C GLU A 182 -3.83 -23.02 15.77
N THR A 183 -3.14 -23.60 14.77
CA THR A 183 -2.85 -22.90 13.51
C THR A 183 -4.11 -22.49 12.78
N ILE A 184 -5.12 -23.36 12.68
CA ILE A 184 -6.43 -23.02 12.09
C ILE A 184 -7.10 -21.88 12.83
N SER A 185 -7.05 -21.86 14.17
CA SER A 185 -7.58 -20.77 14.99
C SER A 185 -6.89 -19.44 14.67
N GLN A 186 -5.55 -19.45 14.58
CA GLN A 186 -4.77 -18.26 14.24
C GLN A 186 -5.08 -17.76 12.82
N GLU A 187 -5.26 -18.66 11.84
CA GLU A 187 -5.71 -18.28 10.51
C GLU A 187 -7.10 -17.63 10.57
N ALA A 188 -8.03 -18.20 11.33
CA ALA A 188 -9.38 -17.67 11.45
C ALA A 188 -9.39 -16.26 12.06
N ASP A 189 -8.64 -16.05 13.15
CA ASP A 189 -8.49 -14.74 13.78
C ASP A 189 -7.85 -13.72 12.83
N PHE A 190 -6.80 -14.14 12.10
CA PHE A 190 -6.11 -13.30 11.13
C PHE A 190 -7.02 -12.86 9.97
N TYR A 191 -7.69 -13.80 9.30
CA TYR A 191 -8.57 -13.47 8.17
C TYR A 191 -9.84 -12.74 8.61
N GLY A 192 -10.36 -13.04 9.82
CA GLY A 192 -11.46 -12.28 10.42
C GLY A 192 -11.07 -10.82 10.69
N ALA A 193 -9.90 -10.58 11.28
CA ALA A 193 -9.38 -9.23 11.51
C ALA A 193 -9.06 -8.50 10.20
N MET A 194 -8.54 -9.21 9.19
CA MET A 194 -8.27 -8.66 7.86
C MET A 194 -9.54 -8.14 7.15
N ASP A 195 -10.63 -8.91 7.18
CA ASP A 195 -11.90 -8.48 6.58
C ASP A 195 -12.37 -7.16 7.21
N GLY A 196 -12.33 -7.05 8.54
CA GLY A 196 -12.64 -5.82 9.26
C GLY A 196 -11.71 -4.65 8.91
N ALA A 197 -10.39 -4.88 8.96
CA ALA A 197 -9.39 -3.85 8.66
C ALA A 197 -9.50 -3.33 7.22
N SER A 198 -9.77 -4.21 6.25
CA SER A 198 -9.91 -3.84 4.83
C SER A 198 -11.10 -2.89 4.58
N LYS A 199 -12.21 -3.07 5.31
CA LYS A 199 -13.37 -2.16 5.28
C LYS A 199 -13.01 -0.78 5.82
N PHE A 200 -12.15 -0.72 6.85
CA PHE A 200 -11.67 0.54 7.41
C PHE A 200 -10.77 1.31 6.43
N VAL A 201 -9.85 0.63 5.75
CA VAL A 201 -9.00 1.21 4.68
C VAL A 201 -9.86 1.75 3.53
N ARG A 202 -10.91 1.03 3.13
CA ARG A 202 -11.86 1.51 2.13
C ARG A 202 -12.60 2.77 2.60
N GLY A 203 -12.99 2.83 3.87
CA GLY A 203 -13.62 4.01 4.48
C GLY A 203 -12.71 5.24 4.46
N ASP A 204 -11.44 5.06 4.80
CA ASP A 204 -10.41 6.11 4.74
C ASP A 204 -10.24 6.68 3.32
N ALA A 205 -10.19 5.82 2.29
CA ALA A 205 -10.09 6.30 0.92
C ALA A 205 -11.30 7.16 0.49
N ILE A 206 -12.52 6.79 0.93
CA ILE A 206 -13.72 7.61 0.69
C ILE A 206 -13.60 8.95 1.44
N ALA A 207 -13.17 8.92 2.70
CA ALA A 207 -12.96 10.14 3.48
C ALA A 207 -11.93 11.07 2.81
N GLY A 208 -10.81 10.53 2.33
CA GLY A 208 -9.79 11.31 1.60
C GLY A 208 -10.32 11.99 0.34
N LEU A 209 -11.21 11.34 -0.42
CA LEU A 209 -11.89 11.97 -1.57
C LEU A 209 -12.76 13.16 -1.14
N ILE A 210 -13.55 12.98 -0.08
CA ILE A 210 -14.44 14.02 0.45
C ILE A 210 -13.60 15.19 0.95
N ILE A 211 -12.54 14.92 1.71
CA ILE A 211 -11.65 15.94 2.27
C ILE A 211 -10.94 16.72 1.16
N THR A 212 -10.49 16.04 0.09
CA THR A 212 -9.95 16.69 -1.10
C THR A 212 -10.95 17.67 -1.72
N GLY A 213 -12.21 17.27 -1.86
CA GLY A 213 -13.27 18.15 -2.36
C GLY A 213 -13.51 19.36 -1.44
N ILE A 214 -13.52 19.12 -0.12
CA ILE A 214 -13.63 20.18 0.89
C ILE A 214 -12.44 21.14 0.80
N ASN A 215 -11.22 20.66 0.59
CA ASN A 215 -10.03 21.50 0.48
C ASN A 215 -10.10 22.44 -0.73
N ILE A 216 -10.53 21.93 -1.90
CA ILE A 216 -10.68 22.76 -3.10
C ILE A 216 -11.78 23.82 -2.88
N VAL A 217 -12.98 23.39 -2.51
CA VAL A 217 -14.15 24.28 -2.40
C VAL A 217 -14.00 25.24 -1.22
N GLY A 218 -13.68 24.71 -0.05
CA GLY A 218 -13.48 25.48 1.18
C GLY A 218 -12.28 26.43 1.08
N GLY A 219 -11.19 26.00 0.45
CA GLY A 219 -10.02 26.83 0.19
C GLY A 219 -10.35 28.03 -0.69
N LEU A 220 -11.10 27.83 -1.77
CA LEU A 220 -11.57 28.91 -2.63
C LEU A 220 -12.49 29.89 -1.92
N ILE A 221 -13.45 29.39 -1.13
CA ILE A 221 -14.37 30.22 -0.35
C ILE A 221 -13.59 31.08 0.65
N ILE A 222 -12.67 30.48 1.41
CA ILE A 222 -11.87 31.21 2.41
C ILE A 222 -10.93 32.20 1.72
N GLY A 223 -10.23 31.79 0.67
CA GLY A 223 -9.29 32.64 -0.06
C GLY A 223 -9.96 33.86 -0.65
N VAL A 224 -11.09 33.69 -1.36
CA VAL A 224 -11.75 34.79 -2.07
C VAL A 224 -12.63 35.63 -1.15
N LEU A 225 -13.45 35.01 -0.29
CA LEU A 225 -14.46 35.74 0.49
C LEU A 225 -13.97 36.23 1.86
N GLN A 226 -12.98 35.55 2.47
CA GLN A 226 -12.49 35.92 3.81
C GLN A 226 -11.11 36.57 3.81
N ARG A 227 -10.30 36.33 2.78
CA ARG A 227 -8.90 36.78 2.69
C ARG A 227 -8.64 37.72 1.52
N ASP A 228 -9.68 38.16 0.82
CA ASP A 228 -9.64 39.10 -0.31
C ASP A 228 -8.63 38.73 -1.42
N MET A 229 -8.35 37.43 -1.61
CA MET A 229 -7.46 36.97 -2.67
C MET A 229 -8.14 37.07 -4.03
N ALA A 230 -7.37 37.42 -5.06
CA ALA A 230 -7.84 37.31 -6.43
C ALA A 230 -8.20 35.84 -6.73
N ILE A 231 -9.35 35.61 -7.40
CA ILE A 231 -9.87 34.27 -7.70
C ILE A 231 -8.82 33.37 -8.37
N VAL A 232 -8.02 33.94 -9.27
CA VAL A 232 -6.96 33.21 -9.99
C VAL A 232 -5.83 32.78 -9.05
N ASP A 233 -5.42 33.64 -8.12
CA ASP A 233 -4.36 33.34 -7.15
C ASP A 233 -4.82 32.34 -6.09
N ALA A 234 -6.08 32.46 -5.65
CA ALA A 234 -6.72 31.49 -4.78
C ALA A 234 -6.82 30.11 -5.46
N LEU A 235 -7.28 30.07 -6.72
CA LEU A 235 -7.31 28.84 -7.52
C LEU A 235 -5.93 28.21 -7.63
N LYS A 236 -4.91 28.99 -7.99
CA LYS A 236 -3.54 28.48 -8.12
C LYS A 236 -3.02 27.89 -6.80
N THR A 237 -3.13 28.65 -5.72
CA THR A 237 -2.55 28.28 -4.41
C THR A 237 -3.27 27.07 -3.81
N TYR A 238 -4.59 27.14 -3.66
CA TYR A 238 -5.36 26.07 -3.05
C TYR A 238 -5.41 24.81 -3.94
N THR A 239 -5.33 24.93 -5.26
CA THR A 239 -5.20 23.75 -6.14
C THR A 239 -3.86 23.06 -5.92
N ILE A 240 -2.73 23.78 -5.94
CA ILE A 240 -1.41 23.18 -5.74
C ILE A 240 -1.32 22.51 -4.36
N LEU A 241 -1.78 23.20 -3.32
CA LEU A 241 -1.77 22.67 -1.96
C LEU A 241 -2.66 21.44 -1.80
N THR A 242 -3.87 21.47 -2.39
CA THR A 242 -4.79 20.32 -2.30
C THR A 242 -4.30 19.13 -3.11
N VAL A 243 -3.74 19.35 -4.30
CA VAL A 243 -3.10 18.30 -5.09
C VAL A 243 -1.93 17.69 -4.32
N GLY A 244 -1.07 18.52 -3.74
CA GLY A 244 0.06 18.07 -2.92
C GLY A 244 -0.40 17.22 -1.72
N ASP A 245 -1.37 17.72 -0.96
CA ASP A 245 -1.93 17.04 0.21
C ASP A 245 -2.57 15.68 -0.18
N GLY A 246 -3.36 15.68 -1.25
CA GLY A 246 -3.97 14.47 -1.79
C GLY A 246 -2.93 13.44 -2.23
N LEU A 247 -1.84 13.85 -2.87
CA LEU A 247 -0.78 12.92 -3.30
C LEU A 247 -0.01 12.33 -2.13
N VAL A 248 0.38 13.16 -1.16
CA VAL A 248 1.11 12.73 0.03
C VAL A 248 0.29 11.72 0.84
N THR A 249 -1.03 11.87 0.87
CA THR A 249 -1.94 10.97 1.58
C THR A 249 -2.29 9.71 0.79
N GLN A 250 -2.27 9.76 -0.54
CA GLN A 250 -2.58 8.64 -1.44
C GLN A 250 -1.43 7.66 -1.62
N ILE A 251 -0.17 8.12 -1.68
CA ILE A 251 0.98 7.23 -1.88
C ILE A 251 1.06 6.17 -0.76
N PRO A 252 1.00 6.51 0.53
CA PRO A 252 0.93 5.53 1.60
C PRO A 252 -0.29 4.61 1.49
N ALA A 253 -1.46 5.14 1.11
CA ALA A 253 -2.70 4.39 0.93
C ALA A 253 -2.54 3.27 -0.11
N LEU A 254 -1.91 3.62 -1.22
CA LEU A 254 -1.65 2.75 -2.35
C LEU A 254 -0.72 1.61 -1.92
N LEU A 255 0.41 1.94 -1.31
CA LEU A 255 1.40 0.95 -0.85
C LEU A 255 0.79 -0.01 0.18
N ILE A 256 0.04 0.52 1.15
CA ILE A 256 -0.62 -0.29 2.19
C ILE A 256 -1.73 -1.18 1.58
N SER A 257 -2.53 -0.64 0.66
CA SER A 257 -3.57 -1.43 -0.03
C SER A 257 -2.94 -2.55 -0.84
N THR A 258 -1.90 -2.26 -1.62
CA THR A 258 -1.16 -3.28 -2.36
C THR A 258 -0.55 -4.33 -1.43
N ALA A 259 0.03 -3.91 -0.30
CA ALA A 259 0.56 -4.82 0.72
C ALA A 259 -0.52 -5.78 1.25
N ALA A 260 -1.73 -5.27 1.52
CA ALA A 260 -2.85 -6.09 1.98
C ALA A 260 -3.26 -7.13 0.92
N GLY A 261 -3.33 -6.71 -0.34
CA GLY A 261 -3.56 -7.62 -1.47
C GLY A 261 -2.51 -8.72 -1.56
N ILE A 262 -1.22 -8.38 -1.43
CA ILE A 262 -0.11 -9.35 -1.45
C ILE A 262 -0.26 -10.36 -0.30
N VAL A 263 -0.41 -9.89 0.94
CA VAL A 263 -0.47 -10.76 2.13
C VAL A 263 -1.65 -11.72 2.06
N VAL A 264 -2.82 -11.24 1.63
CA VAL A 264 -4.01 -12.09 1.54
C VAL A 264 -3.95 -13.05 0.35
N SER A 265 -3.32 -12.65 -0.76
CA SER A 265 -3.14 -13.53 -1.94
C SER A 265 -2.16 -14.69 -1.71
N ARG A 266 -1.37 -14.65 -0.62
CA ARG A 266 -0.43 -15.70 -0.22
C ARG A 266 -1.08 -16.89 0.50
N ALA A 267 -2.40 -16.91 0.68
CA ALA A 267 -3.10 -17.97 1.41
C ALA A 267 -2.73 -19.38 0.87
N GLY A 268 -2.04 -20.17 1.71
CA GLY A 268 -1.76 -21.59 1.45
C GLY A 268 -0.47 -21.93 0.71
N LYS A 269 0.46 -20.98 0.52
CA LYS A 269 1.78 -21.26 -0.07
C LYS A 269 2.91 -20.93 0.92
N ASP A 270 3.86 -21.86 1.05
CA ASP A 270 5.05 -21.73 1.89
C ASP A 270 6.28 -21.22 1.09
N SER A 271 6.06 -20.63 -0.09
CA SER A 271 7.12 -20.22 -1.02
C SER A 271 7.41 -18.71 -0.97
N ASP A 272 8.64 -18.34 -1.30
CA ASP A 272 9.01 -16.94 -1.52
C ASP A 272 8.40 -16.43 -2.84
N MET A 273 7.71 -15.29 -2.81
CA MET A 273 7.03 -14.72 -3.99
C MET A 273 8.01 -14.36 -5.10
N GLY A 274 9.21 -13.88 -4.75
CA GLY A 274 10.26 -13.60 -5.71
C GLY A 274 10.71 -14.87 -6.41
N GLN A 275 10.88 -15.97 -5.65
CA GLN A 275 11.18 -17.28 -6.24
C GLN A 275 10.05 -17.81 -7.11
N ASP A 276 8.79 -17.71 -6.68
CA ASP A 276 7.63 -18.15 -7.45
C ASP A 276 7.49 -17.39 -8.78
N ILE A 277 7.62 -16.06 -8.75
CA ILE A 277 7.60 -15.21 -9.95
C ILE A 277 8.79 -15.55 -10.85
N ALA A 278 9.98 -15.71 -10.27
CA ALA A 278 11.15 -16.09 -11.05
C ALA A 278 10.95 -17.44 -11.73
N GLN A 279 10.55 -18.48 -11.00
CA GLN A 279 10.38 -19.82 -11.53
C GLN A 279 9.25 -19.91 -12.57
N GLN A 280 8.11 -19.25 -12.34
CA GLN A 280 6.92 -19.41 -13.19
C GLN A 280 6.92 -18.48 -14.40
N VAL A 281 7.47 -17.26 -14.26
CA VAL A 281 7.42 -16.23 -15.30
C VAL A 281 8.79 -16.05 -15.97
N LEU A 282 9.86 -15.85 -15.19
CA LEU A 282 11.19 -15.52 -15.73
C LEU A 282 12.00 -16.73 -16.18
N ILE A 283 11.78 -17.90 -15.60
CA ILE A 283 12.54 -19.14 -15.88
C ILE A 283 11.71 -20.09 -16.74
N ASN A 284 10.65 -19.60 -17.41
CA ASN A 284 9.85 -20.38 -18.35
C ASN A 284 10.27 -20.07 -19.79
N PRO A 285 11.12 -20.90 -20.45
CA PRO A 285 11.65 -20.58 -21.77
C PRO A 285 10.55 -20.49 -22.83
N LYS A 286 9.49 -21.30 -22.71
CA LYS A 286 8.37 -21.27 -23.67
C LYS A 286 7.66 -19.92 -23.62
N ALA A 287 7.35 -19.44 -22.41
CA ALA A 287 6.73 -18.13 -22.24
C ALA A 287 7.60 -17.01 -22.83
N LEU A 288 8.90 -17.00 -22.51
CA LEU A 288 9.83 -15.98 -23.01
C LEU A 288 10.03 -16.00 -24.53
N PHE A 289 10.15 -17.18 -25.15
CA PHE A 289 10.22 -17.27 -26.61
C PHE A 289 8.94 -16.78 -27.28
N THR A 290 7.77 -17.12 -26.73
CA THR A 290 6.48 -16.61 -27.24
C THR A 290 6.40 -15.09 -27.09
N THR A 291 6.79 -14.53 -25.95
CA THR A 291 6.85 -13.07 -25.74
C THR A 291 7.80 -12.40 -26.72
N SER A 292 9.01 -12.94 -26.92
CA SER A 292 9.98 -12.44 -27.90
C SER A 292 9.40 -12.42 -29.31
N GLY A 293 8.71 -13.48 -29.73
CA GLY A 293 8.09 -13.55 -31.07
C GLY A 293 6.98 -12.52 -31.26
N ILE A 294 6.10 -12.36 -30.25
CA ILE A 294 5.01 -11.37 -30.29
C ILE A 294 5.58 -9.94 -30.34
N LEU A 295 6.56 -9.62 -29.49
CA LEU A 295 7.16 -8.29 -29.46
C LEU A 295 7.91 -7.97 -30.76
N PHE A 296 8.57 -8.97 -31.37
CA PHE A 296 9.18 -8.80 -32.69
C PHE A 296 8.13 -8.55 -33.78
N ALA A 297 7.01 -9.29 -33.77
CA ALA A 297 5.92 -9.06 -34.71
C ALA A 297 5.29 -7.67 -34.56
N LEU A 298 5.09 -7.21 -33.31
CA LEU A 298 4.63 -5.84 -33.03
C LEU A 298 5.65 -4.80 -33.51
N ALA A 299 6.95 -5.10 -33.41
CA ALA A 299 8.00 -4.23 -33.93
C ALA A 299 7.97 -4.08 -35.45
N LEU A 300 7.23 -4.90 -36.20
CA LEU A 300 7.09 -4.74 -37.66
C LEU A 300 5.87 -3.88 -38.04
N VAL A 301 4.99 -3.57 -37.08
CA VAL A 301 3.79 -2.76 -37.33
C VAL A 301 4.18 -1.29 -37.51
N PRO A 302 3.85 -0.66 -38.65
CA PRO A 302 4.18 0.75 -38.90
C PRO A 302 3.41 1.66 -37.95
N GLY A 303 4.08 2.70 -37.43
CA GLY A 303 3.53 3.65 -36.46
C GLY A 303 3.84 3.32 -34.99
N LEU A 304 4.45 2.16 -34.70
CA LEU A 304 4.94 1.82 -33.36
C LEU A 304 6.45 2.16 -33.20
N PRO A 305 6.92 2.43 -31.98
CA PRO A 305 8.33 2.67 -31.71
C PRO A 305 9.14 1.37 -31.88
N HIS A 306 9.64 1.11 -33.09
CA HIS A 306 10.32 -0.14 -33.46
C HIS A 306 11.49 -0.50 -32.53
N LEU A 307 12.32 0.49 -32.18
CA LEU A 307 13.57 0.25 -31.44
C LEU A 307 13.34 -0.31 -30.02
N PRO A 308 12.44 0.24 -29.17
CA PRO A 308 12.05 -0.39 -27.91
C PRO A 308 11.55 -1.83 -28.06
N PHE A 309 10.68 -2.11 -29.03
CA PHE A 309 10.11 -3.46 -29.20
C PHE A 309 11.17 -4.48 -29.65
N ILE A 310 12.06 -4.10 -30.58
CA ILE A 310 13.17 -4.98 -31.02
C ILE A 310 14.13 -5.25 -29.86
N LEU A 311 14.47 -4.23 -29.07
CA LEU A 311 15.36 -4.39 -27.91
C LEU A 311 14.76 -5.36 -26.88
N ILE A 312 13.50 -5.18 -26.51
CA ILE A 312 12.84 -6.05 -25.53
C ILE A 312 12.67 -7.47 -26.10
N ALA A 313 12.33 -7.60 -27.39
CA ALA A 313 12.24 -8.89 -28.06
C ALA A 313 13.59 -9.63 -28.04
N ALA A 314 14.67 -8.97 -28.45
CA ALA A 314 16.01 -9.55 -28.42
C ALA A 314 16.46 -9.92 -27.00
N SER A 315 16.15 -9.07 -26.02
CA SER A 315 16.43 -9.33 -24.59
C SER A 315 15.70 -10.57 -24.10
N ALA A 316 14.39 -10.67 -24.36
CA ALA A 316 13.56 -11.80 -23.94
C ALA A 316 13.98 -13.10 -24.63
N GLY A 317 14.26 -13.06 -25.94
CA GLY A 317 14.74 -14.22 -26.70
C GLY A 317 16.14 -14.68 -26.26
N GLY A 318 17.04 -13.73 -26.01
CA GLY A 318 18.37 -14.01 -25.46
C GLY A 318 18.30 -14.63 -24.07
N PHE A 319 17.45 -14.09 -23.20
CA PHE A 319 17.24 -14.65 -21.86
C PHE A 319 16.60 -16.05 -21.92
N ALA A 320 15.63 -16.26 -22.81
CA ALA A 320 15.01 -17.58 -23.03
C ALA A 320 16.03 -18.64 -23.47
N TYR A 321 16.94 -18.26 -24.37
CA TYR A 321 18.00 -19.13 -24.85
C TYR A 321 18.95 -19.53 -23.71
N LEU A 322 19.42 -18.55 -22.92
CA LEU A 322 20.28 -18.80 -21.75
C LEU A 322 19.62 -19.75 -20.74
N VAL A 323 18.36 -19.49 -20.36
CA VAL A 323 17.62 -20.35 -19.43
C VAL A 323 17.46 -21.77 -20.00
N SER A 324 17.03 -21.90 -21.26
CA SER A 324 16.82 -23.23 -21.87
C SER A 324 18.10 -24.06 -22.00
N SER A 325 19.24 -23.40 -22.21
CA SER A 325 20.55 -24.07 -22.30
C SER A 325 21.05 -24.56 -20.94
N THR A 326 20.66 -23.89 -19.85
CA THR A 326 21.01 -24.28 -18.48
C THR A 326 20.15 -25.47 -18.03
N THR A 327 18.82 -25.41 -18.23
CA THR A 327 17.90 -26.50 -17.88
C THR A 327 18.20 -27.80 -18.64
N LYS A 328 18.65 -27.71 -19.91
CA LYS A 328 19.07 -28.89 -20.69
C LYS A 328 20.37 -29.53 -20.20
N LYS A 329 21.29 -28.75 -19.63
CA LYS A 329 22.54 -29.28 -19.06
C LYS A 329 22.28 -30.00 -17.74
N ASP A 330 21.45 -29.44 -16.87
CA ASP A 330 21.10 -30.07 -15.59
C ASP A 330 20.34 -31.39 -15.77
N ALA A 331 19.55 -31.52 -16.84
CA ALA A 331 18.84 -32.78 -17.18
C ALA A 331 19.74 -33.85 -17.84
N ALA A 332 20.98 -33.50 -18.22
CA ALA A 332 21.93 -34.39 -18.88
C ALA A 332 23.07 -34.85 -17.96
N THR A 333 23.02 -34.47 -16.67
CA THR A 333 23.95 -34.88 -15.60
C THR A 333 23.22 -35.76 -14.61
#